data_AF-A0A9C7Z7Y4-F1
#
_entry.id   AF-A0A9C7Z7Y4-F1
#
_cell.length_a   1.000
_cell.length_b   1.000
_cell.length_c   1.000
_cell.angle_alpha   90.00
_cell.angle_beta   90.00
_cell.angle_gamma   90.00
#
_symmetry.space_group_name_H-M   'P 1'
#
loop_
_entity.id
_entity.type
_entity.pdbx_description
1 polymer ?
#
loop_
_entity_poly.entity_id
_entity_poly.type
_entity_poly.pdbx_seq_one_letter_code
_entity_poly.pdbx_strand_id
1 'polypeptide(L)' 'MATVTINIKTSGHEQFIDITEQAQRAITEIEAVDGVCTIFSPHTTAGLTINEHVDPDVSRDIISLLDDVV' A
#
# COMPACT_ATOMS: atom_id res chain seq x y z
N MET A 1 1.07 15.01 -15.71
CA MET A 1 0.69 14.17 -14.56
C MET A 1 0.08 12.90 -15.13
N ALA A 2 0.77 11.77 -14.96
CA ALA A 2 0.27 10.47 -15.39
C ALA A 2 -0.45 9.79 -14.22
N THR A 3 -1.46 8.99 -14.51
CA THR A 3 -2.18 8.19 -13.51
C THR A 3 -2.17 6.75 -13.97
N VAL A 4 -1.74 5.86 -13.07
CA VAL A 4 -1.70 4.42 -13.30
C VAL A 4 -2.56 3.75 -12.24
N THR A 5 -3.44 2.85 -12.67
CA THR A 5 -4.29 2.08 -11.76
C THR A 5 -3.61 0.76 -11.42
N ILE A 6 -3.44 0.49 -10.13
CA ILE A 6 -2.91 -0.76 -9.60
C ILE A 6 -4.07 -1.55 -8.96
N ASN A 7 -4.33 -2.75 -9.46
CA ASN A 7 -5.35 -3.63 -8.89
C ASN A 7 -4.74 -4.52 -7.81
N ILE A 8 -5.27 -4.44 -6.59
CA ILE A 8 -4.83 -5.23 -5.44
C ILE A 8 -5.90 -6.23 -5.07
N LYS A 9 -5.53 -7.50 -4.94
CA LYS A 9 -6.42 -8.58 -4.49
C LYS A 9 -6.12 -8.90 -3.03
N THR A 10 -7.14 -8.78 -2.18
CA THR A 10 -7.06 -9.20 -0.77
C THR A 10 -7.51 -10.66 -0.62
N SER A 11 -7.06 -11.31 0.46
CA SER A 11 -7.41 -12.69 0.81
C SER A 11 -8.02 -12.84 2.21
N GLY A 12 -8.03 -11.79 3.02
CA GLY A 12 -8.58 -11.77 4.38
C GLY A 12 -9.46 -10.54 4.62
N HIS A 13 -10.14 -10.52 5.76
CA HIS A 13 -10.91 -9.36 6.23
C HIS A 13 -9.98 -8.17 6.50
N GLU A 14 -8.84 -8.43 7.16
CA GLU A 14 -7.78 -7.46 7.44
C GLU A 14 -6.46 -8.01 6.92
N GLN A 15 -5.71 -7.18 6.20
CA GLN A 15 -4.47 -7.59 5.58
C GLN A 15 -3.60 -6.39 5.22
N PHE A 16 -2.33 -6.45 5.60
CA PHE A 16 -1.30 -5.62 4.98
C PHE A 16 -0.79 -6.29 3.70
N ILE A 17 -0.83 -5.56 2.59
CA ILE A 17 -0.26 -5.99 1.32
C ILE A 17 0.79 -4.97 0.93
N ASP A 18 2.02 -5.44 0.75
CA ASP A 18 3.07 -4.60 0.20
C ASP A 18 2.82 -4.36 -1.29
N ILE A 19 2.77 -3.07 -1.65
CA ILE A 19 2.56 -2.59 -3.02
C ILE A 19 3.79 -1.89 -3.60
N THR A 20 4.94 -1.96 -2.93
CA THR A 20 6.16 -1.22 -3.29
C THR A 20 6.65 -1.58 -4.69
N GLU A 21 6.64 -2.87 -5.04
CA GLU A 21 7.05 -3.33 -6.38
C GLU A 21 6.08 -2.83 -7.47
N GLN A 22 4.78 -2.87 -7.20
CA GLN A 22 3.74 -2.42 -8.12
C GLN A 22 3.80 -0.91 -8.32
N ALA A 23 4.05 -0.14 -7.25
CA ALA A 23 4.25 1.31 -7.32
C ALA A 23 5.53 1.66 -8.09
N GLN A 24 6.64 0.96 -7.82
CA GLN A 24 7.90 1.15 -8.56
C GLN A 24 7.71 0.84 -10.05
N ARG A 25 7.02 -0.25 -10.38
CA ARG A 25 6.71 -0.61 -11.76
C ARG A 25 5.88 0.47 -12.45
N ALA A 26 4.86 1.00 -11.79
CA ALA A 26 4.05 2.09 -12.33
C ALA A 26 4.86 3.36 -12.63
N ILE A 27 5.85 3.69 -11.77
CA ILE A 27 6.77 4.82 -12.00
C ILE A 27 7.70 4.55 -13.19
N THR A 28 8.24 3.34 -13.28
CA THR A 28 9.13 2.95 -14.38
C THR A 28 8.40 2.93 -15.72
N GLU A 29 7.15 2.45 -15.77
CA GLU A 29 6.34 2.38 -17.00
C GLU A 29 6.01 3.75 -17.59
N ILE A 30 5.97 4.81 -16.77
CA ILE A 30 5.77 6.19 -17.24
C ILE A 30 7.08 6.93 -17.53
N GLU A 31 8.22 6.23 -17.46
CA GLU A 31 9.57 6.77 -17.69
C GLU A 31 9.89 8.02 -16.87
N ALA A 32 9.33 8.12 -15.65
CA ALA A 32 9.56 9.25 -14.77
C ALA A 32 10.97 9.19 -14.16
N VAL A 33 11.69 10.32 -14.23
CA VAL A 33 13.06 10.44 -13.71
C VAL A 33 13.11 11.17 -12.37
N ASP A 34 12.24 12.17 -12.17
CA ASP A 34 12.17 12.99 -10.95
C ASP A 34 10.74 13.49 -10.72
N GLY A 35 10.37 13.71 -9.45
CA GLY A 35 9.08 14.28 -9.05
C GLY A 35 8.50 13.64 -7.80
N VAL A 36 7.17 13.74 -7.66
CA VAL A 36 6.41 13.21 -6.52
C VAL A 36 5.44 12.14 -7.01
N CYS A 37 5.49 10.95 -6.40
CA CYS A 37 4.49 9.91 -6.57
C CYS A 37 3.40 10.06 -5.50
N THR A 38 2.14 10.20 -5.91
CA THR A 38 0.99 10.17 -5.00
C THR A 38 0.25 8.87 -5.19
N ILE A 39 0.11 8.09 -4.11
CA ILE A 39 -0.71 6.88 -4.08
C ILE A 39 -2.00 7.19 -3.35
N PHE A 40 -3.13 6.77 -3.92
CA PHE A 40 -4.45 7.05 -3.39
C PHE A 40 -5.33 5.79 -3.42
N SER A 41 -6.00 5.51 -2.31
CA SER A 41 -7.05 4.49 -2.23
C SER A 41 -8.40 5.17 -2.41
N PRO A 42 -9.20 4.81 -3.44
CA PRO A 42 -10.55 5.35 -3.61
C PRO A 42 -11.59 4.69 -2.68
N HIS A 43 -11.18 3.83 -1.76
CA HIS A 43 -12.06 3.05 -0.90
C HIS A 43 -12.15 3.66 0.51
N THR A 44 -13.32 3.58 1.13
CA THR A 44 -13.53 4.05 2.51
C THR A 44 -13.10 3.04 3.57
N THR A 45 -12.88 1.78 3.18
CA THR A 45 -12.55 0.66 4.08
C THR A 45 -11.13 0.12 3.83
N ALA A 46 -10.31 0.80 3.04
CA ALA A 46 -8.92 0.42 2.80
C ALA A 46 -8.02 1.67 2.78
N GLY A 47 -6.98 1.65 3.60
CA GLY A 47 -6.02 2.74 3.74
C GLY A 47 -4.69 2.48 3.04
N LEU A 48 -3.79 3.45 3.15
CA LEU A 48 -2.40 3.36 2.71
C LEU A 48 -1.52 3.80 3.88
N THR A 49 -0.39 3.12 4.07
CA THR A 49 0.63 3.54 5.03
C THR A 49 2.01 3.13 4.52
N ILE A 50 3.05 3.75 5.07
CA ILE A 50 4.45 3.40 4.84
C ILE A 50 5.01 2.99 6.20
N ASN A 51 5.53 1.78 6.29
CA ASN A 51 6.09 1.22 7.52
C ASN A 51 7.22 0.22 7.19
N GLU A 52 7.70 -0.51 8.19
CA GLU A 52 8.77 -1.50 8.06
C GLU A 52 8.38 -2.70 7.19
N HIS A 53 9.29 -3.12 6.31
CA HIS A 53 9.13 -4.27 5.40
C HIS A 53 9.84 -5.54 5.90
N VAL A 54 10.79 -5.43 6.83
CA VAL A 54 11.70 -6.54 7.19
C VAL A 54 11.06 -7.48 8.20
N ASP A 55 10.45 -6.94 9.23
CA ASP A 55 9.82 -7.73 10.28
C ASP A 55 8.32 -7.92 10.00
N PRO A 56 7.86 -9.14 9.64
CA PRO A 56 6.45 -9.40 9.39
C PRO A 56 5.58 -9.19 10.64
N ASP A 57 6.15 -9.25 11.85
CA ASP A 57 5.39 -9.12 13.09
C ASP A 57 4.88 -7.68 13.29
N VAL A 58 5.57 -6.66 12.77
CA VAL A 58 5.09 -5.26 12.80
C VAL A 58 3.71 -5.13 12.16
N SER A 59 3.48 -5.77 11.01
CA SER A 59 2.18 -5.72 10.33
C SER A 59 1.08 -6.42 11.11
N ARG A 60 1.41 -7.48 11.85
CA ARG A 60 0.47 -8.23 12.68
C ARG A 60 0.09 -7.45 13.92
N ASP A 61 1.08 -6.83 14.57
CA ASP A 61 0.89 -6.01 15.76
C ASP A 61 0.01 -4.81 15.45
N ILE A 62 0.17 -4.18 14.28
CA ILE A 62 -0.69 -3.07 13.85
C ILE A 62 -2.13 -3.55 13.63
N ILE A 63 -2.35 -4.71 12.99
CA ILE A 63 -3.70 -5.26 12.83
C ILE A 63 -4.33 -5.52 14.20
N SER A 64 -3.61 -6.20 15.09
CA SER A 64 -4.10 -6.51 16.43
C SER A 64 -4.47 -5.24 17.21
N LEU A 65 -3.64 -4.21 17.15
CA LEU A 65 -3.91 -2.95 17.83
C LEU A 65 -5.13 -2.22 17.24
N LEU A 66 -5.32 -2.27 15.92
CA LEU A 66 -6.49 -1.65 15.28
C LEU A 66 -7.79 -2.37 15.67
N ASP A 67 -7.78 -3.71 15.71
CA ASP A 67 -8.93 -4.53 16.15
C ASP A 67 -9.29 -4.26 17.62
N ASP A 68 -8.29 -4.00 18.47
CA ASP A 68 -8.51 -3.68 19.89
C ASP A 68 -9.10 -2.28 20.14
N VAL A 69 -8.84 -1.31 19.24
CA VAL A 69 -9.10 0.12 19.49
C VAL A 69 -10.28 0.69 18.70
N VAL A 70 -10.67 0.04 17.60
CA VAL A 70 -11.75 0.48 16.70
C VAL A 70 -13.00 -0.36 16.89
#